data_AF-A0A6J8CMI3-F1
#
_entry.id   AF-A0A6J8CMI3-F1
#
_cell.length_a   1.000
_cell.length_b   1.000
_cell.length_c   1.000
_cell.angle_alpha   90.00
_cell.angle_beta   90.00
_cell.angle_gamma   90.00
#
_symmetry.space_group_name_H-M   'P 1'
#
loop_
_entity.id
_entity.type
_entity.pdbx_description
1 polymer ?
#
loop_
_entity_poly.entity_id
_entity_poly.type
_entity_poly.pdbx_seq_one_letter_code
_entity_poly.pdbx_strand_id
1 'polypeptide(L)'
;MNLGLEVLFIQVPHCELKCLPIVYIEMLEAWYVLRRKSELKLSVENIYDQPLFKNPEIVLKDKPILWYDFINAGIVSLKDICYEVKTGFLPDCAIVEIIQNVFENSNVKNVIDRYHCLICAIPDDWKQTVQSELHYRNAKRTIDISVIINHVPFELPLCTVKKLYNCLLDDICKDPCGIEMWKTLFNIDDNDFSKIWCNVNLFWKPAKFIELDYKILHNCLFTKSKYKRIGWSDDDLCDVCGSEIEDLVHMFINCDELLEFHNYLSELFVKLFENCDSDRISGVQSEHLLLFGLNWKMKGVNDSFVNFLLSTARYCIFRRRNIIMNGKTNVNLVQFFKYTLKHYVIYFYVYMCQKHKMHFLFEKKFLLDNPLVKEVDDDIIFKL
;
A
#
# COMPACT_ATOMS: atom_id res chain seq x y z
N MET A 1 16.81 -17.80 26.03
CA MET A 1 16.92 -18.25 24.64
C MET A 1 17.27 -17.01 23.83
N ASN A 2 18.54 -16.83 23.47
CA ASN A 2 18.86 -15.83 22.45
C ASN A 2 18.10 -16.30 21.20
N LEU A 3 17.09 -15.57 20.78
CA LEU A 3 16.45 -15.76 19.48
C LEU A 3 17.53 -15.39 18.44
N GLY A 4 18.45 -16.33 18.22
CA GLY A 4 19.60 -16.18 17.34
C GLY A 4 19.17 -16.22 15.89
N LEU A 5 20.16 -16.12 15.00
CA LEU A 5 19.99 -16.21 13.54
C LEU A 5 19.14 -17.43 13.11
N GLU A 6 19.19 -18.52 13.86
CA GLU A 6 18.42 -19.75 13.65
C GLU A 6 16.90 -19.53 13.55
N VAL A 7 16.34 -18.56 14.27
CA VAL A 7 14.89 -18.24 14.22
C VAL A 7 14.50 -17.71 12.85
N LEU A 8 15.44 -17.09 12.13
CA LEU A 8 15.21 -16.57 10.78
C LEU A 8 15.06 -17.71 9.75
N PHE A 9 15.52 -18.92 10.08
CA PHE A 9 15.54 -20.10 9.21
C PHE A 9 14.52 -21.18 9.60
N ILE A 10 13.75 -20.97 10.67
CA ILE A 10 12.73 -21.93 11.13
C ILE A 10 11.34 -21.44 10.73
N GLN A 11 10.58 -22.31 10.07
CA GLN A 11 9.17 -22.06 9.82
C GLN A 11 8.35 -22.54 11.01
N VAL A 12 7.80 -21.60 11.77
CA VAL A 12 6.94 -21.87 12.92
C VAL A 12 5.49 -21.82 12.44
N PRO A 13 4.70 -22.90 12.61
CA PRO A 13 3.28 -22.89 12.28
C PRO A 13 2.51 -21.77 13.02
N HIS A 14 1.56 -21.13 12.35
CA HIS A 14 0.75 -20.05 12.94
C HIS A 14 0.04 -20.48 14.24
N CYS A 15 -0.36 -21.75 14.34
CA CYS A 15 -0.97 -22.29 15.56
C CYS A 15 -0.01 -22.32 16.77
N GLU A 16 1.29 -22.45 16.55
CA GLU A 16 2.31 -22.42 17.60
C GLU A 16 2.65 -20.98 18.03
N LEU A 17 2.34 -19.97 17.20
CA LEU A 17 2.56 -18.55 17.49
C LEU A 17 1.49 -17.92 18.40
N LYS A 18 0.33 -18.57 18.56
CA LYS A 18 -0.83 -18.03 19.31
C LYS A 18 -0.56 -17.74 20.79
N CYS A 19 0.47 -18.37 21.36
CA CYS A 19 0.88 -18.18 22.75
C CYS A 19 1.85 -17.02 22.94
N LEU A 20 2.32 -16.38 21.85
CA LEU A 20 3.23 -15.25 21.90
C LEU A 20 2.45 -13.93 21.99
N PRO A 21 3.01 -12.89 22.64
CA PRO A 21 2.48 -11.54 22.55
C PRO A 21 2.33 -11.07 21.11
N ILE A 22 1.29 -10.28 20.82
CA ILE A 22 0.90 -9.83 19.48
C ILE A 22 2.06 -9.20 18.69
N VAL A 23 2.92 -8.44 19.37
CA VAL A 23 4.09 -7.78 18.75
C VAL A 23 5.06 -8.81 18.15
N TYR A 24 5.29 -9.94 18.80
CA TYR A 24 6.17 -10.98 18.25
C TYR A 24 5.53 -11.70 17.07
N ILE A 25 4.19 -11.87 17.09
CA ILE A 25 3.45 -12.43 15.96
C ILE A 25 3.60 -11.51 14.75
N GLU A 26 3.33 -10.21 14.90
CA GLU A 26 3.47 -9.22 13.83
C GLU A 26 4.91 -9.15 13.29
N MET A 27 5.91 -9.20 14.17
CA MET A 27 7.32 -9.21 13.75
C MET A 27 7.69 -10.47 12.95
N LEU A 28 7.24 -11.65 13.39
CA LEU A 28 7.50 -12.90 12.68
C LEU A 28 6.74 -12.96 11.35
N GLU A 29 5.50 -12.50 11.31
CA GLU A 29 4.72 -12.39 10.07
C GLU A 29 5.38 -11.44 9.06
N ALA A 30 5.80 -10.25 9.50
CA ALA A 30 6.54 -9.31 8.66
C ALA A 30 7.87 -9.92 8.17
N TRP A 31 8.59 -10.65 9.04
CA TRP A 31 9.79 -11.38 8.65
C TRP A 31 9.50 -12.46 7.60
N TYR A 32 8.42 -13.23 7.73
CA TYR A 32 8.05 -14.24 6.73
C TYR A 32 7.77 -13.61 5.35
N VAL A 33 7.13 -12.45 5.31
CA VAL A 33 6.93 -11.71 4.05
C VAL A 33 8.27 -11.28 3.47
N LEU A 34 9.14 -10.68 4.29
CA LEU A 34 10.46 -10.22 3.86
C LEU A 34 11.36 -11.39 3.41
N ARG A 35 11.31 -12.52 4.10
CA ARG A 35 12.11 -13.73 3.79
C ARG A 35 11.83 -14.24 2.39
N ARG A 36 10.56 -14.27 1.96
CA ARG A 36 10.16 -14.67 0.60
C ARG A 36 10.71 -13.74 -0.48
N LYS A 37 11.04 -12.50 -0.12
CA LYS A 37 11.65 -11.50 -1.01
C LYS A 37 13.16 -11.35 -0.75
N SER A 38 13.80 -12.31 -0.09
CA SER A 38 15.22 -12.22 0.26
C SER A 38 16.03 -13.40 -0.25
N GLU A 39 17.24 -13.11 -0.70
CA GLU A 39 18.30 -14.06 -0.98
C GLU A 39 19.26 -14.09 0.20
N LEU A 40 19.60 -15.29 0.66
CA LEU A 40 20.54 -15.51 1.75
C LEU A 40 21.79 -16.16 1.20
N LYS A 41 22.93 -15.52 1.40
CA LYS A 41 24.23 -16.15 1.18
C LYS A 41 24.83 -16.49 2.53
N LEU A 42 25.00 -17.79 2.76
CA LEU A 42 25.54 -18.34 3.99
C LEU A 42 27.03 -18.58 3.81
N SER A 43 27.84 -18.15 4.78
CA SER A 43 29.19 -18.68 4.93
C SER A 43 29.15 -20.17 5.29
N VAL A 44 30.24 -20.89 5.05
CA VAL A 44 30.42 -22.31 5.45
C VAL A 44 29.92 -22.56 6.86
N GLU A 45 30.34 -21.73 7.82
CA GLU A 45 29.96 -21.94 9.22
C GLU A 45 28.48 -21.76 9.49
N ASN A 46 27.82 -20.90 8.72
CA ASN A 46 26.38 -20.72 8.82
C ASN A 46 25.62 -21.87 8.16
N ILE A 47 26.20 -22.55 7.16
CA ILE A 47 25.65 -23.78 6.57
C ILE A 47 25.72 -24.91 7.62
N TYR A 48 26.87 -25.10 8.26
CA TYR A 48 27.05 -26.12 9.30
C TYR A 48 26.15 -25.91 10.54
N ASP A 49 25.87 -24.65 10.90
CA ASP A 49 24.94 -24.30 11.98
C ASP A 49 23.45 -24.32 11.56
N GLN A 50 23.11 -24.62 10.29
CA GLN A 50 21.70 -24.69 9.88
C GLN A 50 20.95 -25.81 10.63
N PRO A 51 19.70 -25.55 11.09
CA PRO A 51 18.89 -26.56 11.73
C PRO A 51 18.52 -27.65 10.72
N LEU A 52 18.57 -28.92 11.15
CA LEU A 52 18.12 -30.06 10.33
C LEU A 52 16.59 -30.19 10.31
N PHE A 53 15.93 -29.73 11.38
CA PHE A 53 14.51 -29.91 11.61
C PHE A 53 13.77 -28.57 11.58
N LYS A 54 12.51 -28.58 11.09
CA LYS A 54 11.69 -27.38 10.82
C LYS A 54 12.37 -26.34 9.89
N ASN A 55 13.35 -26.76 9.10
CA ASN A 55 14.03 -25.94 8.10
C ASN A 55 13.28 -26.04 6.75
N PRO A 56 12.84 -24.92 6.14
CA PRO A 56 12.12 -24.93 4.88
C PRO A 56 12.98 -25.34 3.67
N GLU A 57 14.31 -25.32 3.80
CA GLU A 57 15.23 -25.80 2.75
C GLU A 57 15.48 -27.32 2.84
N ILE A 58 15.16 -27.96 3.98
CA ILE A 58 15.30 -29.41 4.20
C ILE A 58 13.91 -30.03 4.36
N VAL A 59 13.34 -30.46 3.24
CA VAL A 59 11.96 -30.95 3.17
C VAL A 59 11.86 -32.40 2.68
N LEU A 60 10.92 -33.14 3.26
CA LEU A 60 10.53 -34.47 2.79
C LEU A 60 9.05 -34.45 2.44
N LYS A 61 8.72 -34.73 1.16
CA LYS A 61 7.35 -34.62 0.63
C LYS A 61 6.73 -33.24 0.89
N ASP A 62 7.47 -32.19 0.54
CA ASP A 62 7.09 -30.77 0.67
C ASP A 62 6.79 -30.30 2.09
N LYS A 63 7.28 -31.01 3.12
CA LYS A 63 7.14 -30.63 4.51
C LYS A 63 8.48 -30.65 5.23
N PRO A 64 8.78 -29.63 6.07
CA PRO A 64 9.96 -29.65 6.91
C PRO A 64 9.96 -30.88 7.83
N ILE A 65 11.14 -31.47 8.00
CA ILE A 65 11.31 -32.69 8.81
C ILE A 65 11.20 -32.34 10.30
N LEU A 66 10.56 -33.21 11.09
CA LEU A 66 10.51 -33.11 12.55
C LEU A 66 10.58 -34.49 13.19
N TRP A 67 11.72 -34.83 13.77
CA TRP A 67 12.01 -36.14 14.34
C TRP A 67 12.53 -36.02 15.77
N TYR A 68 11.64 -36.25 16.74
CA TYR A 68 11.93 -36.03 18.15
C TYR A 68 13.02 -36.94 18.71
N ASP A 69 13.14 -38.17 18.22
CA ASP A 69 14.19 -39.10 18.62
C ASP A 69 15.58 -38.61 18.20
N PHE A 70 15.75 -38.07 17.00
CA PHE A 70 17.01 -37.47 16.55
C PHE A 70 17.33 -36.21 17.37
N ILE A 71 16.33 -35.34 17.57
CA ILE A 71 16.49 -34.11 18.36
C ILE A 71 16.89 -34.42 19.81
N ASN A 72 16.22 -35.39 20.44
CA ASN A 72 16.50 -35.80 21.82
C ASN A 72 17.85 -36.52 21.94
N ALA A 73 18.34 -37.14 20.88
CA ALA A 73 19.69 -37.70 20.80
C ALA A 73 20.78 -36.62 20.57
N GLY A 74 20.40 -35.35 20.49
CA GLY A 74 21.33 -34.22 20.31
C GLY A 74 21.66 -33.89 18.86
N ILE A 75 21.05 -34.58 17.89
CA ILE A 75 21.19 -34.25 16.47
C ILE A 75 20.20 -33.12 16.16
N VAL A 76 20.69 -31.89 15.98
CA VAL A 76 19.82 -30.71 15.77
C VAL A 76 20.19 -29.87 14.56
N SER A 77 21.46 -29.87 14.19
CA SER A 77 22.07 -29.02 13.17
C SER A 77 22.97 -29.83 12.23
N LEU A 78 23.29 -29.25 11.06
CA LEU A 78 24.04 -29.95 10.02
C LEU A 78 25.40 -30.47 10.51
N LYS A 79 26.10 -29.71 11.35
CA LYS A 79 27.38 -30.15 11.95
C LYS A 79 27.27 -31.41 12.80
N ASP A 80 26.11 -31.70 13.40
CA ASP A 80 25.94 -32.86 14.29
C ASP A 80 25.95 -34.18 13.51
N ILE A 81 25.78 -34.12 12.19
CA ILE A 81 25.85 -35.26 11.28
C ILE A 81 27.10 -35.24 10.39
N CYS A 82 28.06 -34.37 10.68
CA CYS A 82 29.31 -34.20 9.92
C CYS A 82 30.52 -34.55 10.79
N TYR A 83 31.65 -34.84 10.14
CA TYR A 83 32.91 -35.01 10.86
C TYR A 83 33.44 -33.67 11.38
N GLU A 84 34.02 -33.65 12.58
CA GLU A 84 34.67 -32.45 13.14
C GLU A 84 36.06 -32.17 12.54
N VAL A 85 36.76 -33.22 12.08
CA VAL A 85 38.19 -33.15 11.72
C VAL A 85 38.49 -33.43 10.24
N LYS A 86 37.50 -33.91 9.47
CA LYS A 86 37.60 -34.16 8.03
C LYS A 86 36.30 -33.73 7.35
N THR A 87 36.29 -33.61 6.03
CA THR A 87 35.07 -33.28 5.29
C THR A 87 34.13 -34.50 5.19
N GLY A 88 32.84 -34.23 4.99
CA GLY A 88 31.81 -35.24 4.77
C GLY A 88 30.93 -35.56 5.98
N PHE A 89 29.91 -36.38 5.69
CA PHE A 89 28.91 -36.84 6.66
C PHE A 89 29.41 -38.03 7.48
N LEU A 90 28.89 -38.17 8.70
CA LEU A 90 29.12 -39.32 9.55
C LEU A 90 28.61 -40.63 8.90
N PRO A 91 29.24 -41.77 9.20
CA PRO A 91 28.77 -43.06 8.69
C PRO A 91 27.54 -43.54 9.47
N ASP A 92 26.77 -44.44 8.86
CA ASP A 92 25.56 -45.03 9.44
C ASP A 92 25.75 -45.54 10.88
N CYS A 93 26.88 -46.21 11.14
CA CYS A 93 27.18 -46.75 12.47
C CYS A 93 27.25 -45.68 13.56
N ALA A 94 27.80 -44.50 13.25
CA ALA A 94 27.92 -43.41 14.20
C ALA A 94 26.56 -42.81 14.57
N ILE A 95 25.68 -42.63 13.57
CA ILE A 95 24.32 -42.11 13.80
C ILE A 95 23.48 -43.11 14.61
N VAL A 96 23.61 -44.40 14.32
CA VAL A 96 22.94 -45.46 15.07
C VAL A 96 23.41 -45.46 16.53
N GLU A 97 24.71 -45.35 16.77
CA GLU A 97 25.28 -45.28 18.13
C GLU A 97 24.77 -44.06 18.92
N ILE A 98 24.76 -42.87 18.31
CA ILE A 98 24.25 -41.64 18.92
C ILE A 98 22.79 -41.82 19.38
N ILE A 99 21.94 -42.40 18.53
CA ILE A 99 20.52 -42.61 18.85
C ILE A 99 20.33 -43.71 19.89
N GLN A 100 21.07 -44.82 19.78
CA GLN A 100 20.95 -45.95 20.72
C GLN A 100 21.44 -45.60 22.12
N ASN A 101 22.39 -44.66 22.26
CA ASN A 101 22.82 -44.14 23.57
C ASN A 101 21.69 -43.47 24.36
N VAL A 102 20.64 -42.99 23.69
CA VAL A 102 19.45 -42.42 24.33
C VAL A 102 18.24 -43.36 24.26
N PHE A 103 18.16 -44.17 23.20
CA PHE A 103 17.06 -45.08 22.92
C PHE A 103 17.59 -46.50 22.63
N GLU A 104 17.95 -47.24 23.69
CA GLU A 104 18.65 -48.55 23.65
C GLU A 104 18.00 -49.58 22.70
N ASN A 105 16.67 -49.55 22.55
CA ASN A 105 15.91 -50.50 21.72
C ASN A 105 15.47 -49.92 20.35
N SER A 106 16.16 -48.89 19.84
CA SER A 106 15.81 -48.30 18.55
C SER A 106 16.07 -49.27 17.38
N ASN A 107 15.18 -49.23 16.38
CA ASN A 107 15.30 -50.08 15.20
C ASN A 107 16.40 -49.53 14.28
N VAL A 108 17.54 -50.23 14.23
CA VAL A 108 18.73 -49.86 13.45
C VAL A 108 18.40 -49.58 11.98
N LYS A 109 17.62 -50.45 11.34
CA LYS A 109 17.27 -50.27 9.93
C LYS A 109 16.48 -48.99 9.70
N ASN A 110 15.50 -48.73 10.58
CA ASN A 110 14.69 -47.51 10.51
C ASN A 110 15.55 -46.24 10.72
N VAL A 111 16.51 -46.27 11.64
CA VAL A 111 17.44 -45.16 11.87
C VAL A 111 18.26 -44.86 10.62
N ILE A 112 18.82 -45.90 9.99
CA ILE A 112 19.63 -45.77 8.76
C ILE A 112 18.78 -45.23 7.61
N ASP A 113 17.61 -45.83 7.37
CA ASP A 113 16.70 -45.40 6.30
C ASP A 113 16.32 -43.92 6.46
N ARG A 114 16.03 -43.48 7.70
CA ARG A 114 15.72 -42.08 8.01
C ARG A 114 16.93 -41.17 7.87
N TYR A 115 18.12 -41.61 8.28
CA TYR A 115 19.34 -40.83 8.10
C TYR A 115 19.65 -40.59 6.62
N HIS A 116 19.50 -41.60 5.77
CA HIS A 116 19.67 -41.46 4.33
C HIS A 116 18.61 -40.54 3.73
N CYS A 117 17.34 -40.66 4.15
CA CYS A 117 16.29 -39.72 3.74
C CYS A 117 16.64 -38.27 4.12
N LEU A 118 17.22 -38.06 5.31
CA LEU A 118 17.64 -36.74 5.76
C LEU A 118 18.76 -36.20 4.88
N ILE A 119 19.81 -36.98 4.61
CA ILE A 119 20.90 -36.56 3.70
C ILE A 119 20.34 -36.21 2.32
N CYS A 120 19.45 -37.04 1.77
CA CYS A 120 18.83 -36.77 0.47
C CYS A 120 18.01 -35.47 0.46
N ALA A 121 17.40 -35.09 1.58
CA ALA A 121 16.61 -33.86 1.71
C ALA A 121 17.47 -32.59 1.86
N ILE A 122 18.77 -32.71 2.12
CA ILE A 122 19.67 -31.55 2.22
C ILE A 122 19.95 -30.99 0.81
N PRO A 123 19.93 -29.65 0.64
CA PRO A 123 20.29 -28.98 -0.61
C PRO A 123 21.64 -29.42 -1.20
N ASP A 124 21.74 -29.50 -2.53
CA ASP A 124 22.94 -29.98 -3.22
C ASP A 124 24.16 -29.09 -3.00
N ASP A 125 23.96 -27.78 -2.95
CA ASP A 125 24.99 -26.80 -2.63
C ASP A 125 25.54 -27.01 -1.20
N TRP A 126 24.69 -27.28 -0.21
CA TRP A 126 25.13 -27.55 1.16
C TRP A 126 25.87 -28.88 1.26
N LYS A 127 25.40 -29.92 0.55
CA LYS A 127 26.12 -31.21 0.47
C LYS A 127 27.50 -31.03 -0.15
N GLN A 128 27.61 -30.23 -1.20
CA GLN A 128 28.89 -29.91 -1.81
C GLN A 128 29.81 -29.22 -0.80
N THR A 129 29.34 -28.20 -0.09
CA THR A 129 30.12 -27.51 0.96
C THR A 129 30.60 -28.48 2.03
N VAL A 130 29.73 -29.37 2.53
CA VAL A 130 30.12 -30.38 3.54
C VAL A 130 31.19 -31.33 3.02
N GLN A 131 31.18 -31.65 1.72
CA GLN A 131 32.16 -32.55 1.11
C GLN A 131 33.50 -31.86 0.79
N SER A 132 33.50 -30.55 0.52
CA SER A 132 34.69 -29.81 0.09
C SER A 132 35.35 -28.95 1.17
N GLU A 133 34.62 -28.54 2.21
CA GLU A 133 35.07 -27.52 3.16
C GLU A 133 34.92 -27.98 4.62
N LEU A 134 35.91 -27.62 5.46
CA LEU A 134 35.93 -27.92 6.89
C LEU A 134 35.28 -26.82 7.70
N HIS A 135 34.54 -27.22 8.72
CA HIS A 135 33.98 -26.31 9.73
C HIS A 135 35.05 -25.87 10.73
N TYR A 136 35.25 -24.57 10.91
CA TYR A 136 36.15 -24.02 11.92
C TYR A 136 35.39 -23.23 12.99
N ARG A 137 35.46 -23.69 14.25
CA ARG A 137 34.73 -23.09 15.39
C ARG A 137 34.99 -21.59 15.62
N ASN A 138 36.14 -21.06 15.17
CA ASN A 138 36.55 -19.67 15.36
C ASN A 138 36.49 -18.80 14.09
N ALA A 139 35.93 -19.31 12.99
CA ALA A 139 35.85 -18.52 11.76
C ALA A 139 34.79 -17.40 11.87
N LYS A 140 35.03 -16.33 11.10
CA LYS A 140 34.14 -15.17 11.06
C LYS A 140 32.84 -15.56 10.37
N ARG A 141 31.73 -15.46 11.09
CA ARG A 141 30.39 -15.73 10.57
C ARG A 141 29.87 -14.50 9.84
N THR A 142 29.44 -14.66 8.59
CA THR A 142 28.79 -13.60 7.82
C THR A 142 27.52 -14.14 7.20
N ILE A 143 26.42 -13.41 7.39
CA ILE A 143 25.16 -13.66 6.69
C ILE A 143 24.93 -12.43 5.84
N ASP A 144 25.02 -12.64 4.53
CA ASP A 144 24.73 -11.60 3.57
C ASP A 144 23.29 -11.80 3.11
N ILE A 145 22.42 -10.88 3.55
CA ILE A 145 21.01 -10.86 3.18
C ILE A 145 20.83 -9.81 2.11
N SER A 146 20.31 -10.22 0.96
CA SER A 146 19.89 -9.32 -0.11
C SER A 146 18.39 -9.36 -0.24
N VAL A 147 17.72 -8.21 -0.14
CA VAL A 147 16.27 -8.09 -0.35
C VAL A 147 16.02 -7.67 -1.79
N ILE A 148 15.14 -8.41 -2.47
CA ILE A 148 14.69 -8.12 -3.83
C ILE A 148 13.55 -7.10 -3.73
N ILE A 149 13.82 -5.87 -4.17
CA ILE A 149 12.84 -4.77 -4.22
C ILE A 149 12.69 -4.37 -5.68
N ASN A 150 11.49 -4.45 -6.25
CA ASN A 150 11.22 -4.17 -7.66
C ASN A 150 12.16 -4.93 -8.62
N HIS A 151 12.37 -6.22 -8.36
CA HIS A 151 13.28 -7.10 -9.12
C HIS A 151 14.77 -6.72 -9.05
N VAL A 152 15.16 -5.81 -8.16
CA VAL A 152 16.55 -5.42 -7.94
C VAL A 152 17.02 -5.87 -6.55
N PRO A 153 18.15 -6.58 -6.44
CA PRO A 153 18.70 -7.00 -5.15
C PRO A 153 19.37 -5.81 -4.43
N PHE A 154 19.07 -5.65 -3.15
CA PHE A 154 19.71 -4.69 -2.26
C PHE A 154 20.22 -5.39 -1.01
N GLU A 155 21.46 -5.13 -0.62
CA GLU A 155 21.98 -5.60 0.67
C GLU A 155 21.14 -5.02 1.82
N LEU A 156 20.68 -5.89 2.73
CA LEU A 156 19.80 -5.53 3.84
C LEU A 156 20.37 -4.37 4.70
N PRO A 157 21.68 -4.33 5.02
CA PRO A 157 22.26 -3.20 5.77
C PRO A 157 22.18 -1.85 5.05
N LEU A 158 22.09 -1.87 3.72
CA LEU A 158 21.96 -0.66 2.88
C LEU A 158 20.50 -0.25 2.64
N CYS A 159 19.55 -1.05 3.11
CA CYS A 159 18.13 -0.76 2.98
C CYS A 159 17.66 0.23 4.05
N THR A 160 17.01 1.32 3.62
CA THR A 160 16.36 2.23 4.57
C THR A 160 15.05 1.64 5.06
N VAL A 161 14.60 2.06 6.26
CA VAL A 161 13.29 1.67 6.82
C VAL A 161 12.16 1.94 5.82
N LYS A 162 12.21 3.09 5.11
CA LYS A 162 11.24 3.44 4.07
C LYS A 162 11.21 2.43 2.92
N LYS A 163 12.37 1.95 2.46
CA LYS A 163 12.45 0.95 1.38
C LYS A 163 11.83 -0.38 1.83
N LEU A 164 12.20 -0.86 3.01
CA LEU A 164 11.67 -2.12 3.56
C LEU A 164 10.16 -2.03 3.81
N TYR A 165 9.70 -0.90 4.36
CA TYR A 165 8.28 -0.65 4.58
C TYR A 165 7.47 -0.68 3.27
N ASN A 166 7.95 0.01 2.23
CA ASN A 166 7.30 -0.02 0.92
C ASN A 166 7.27 -1.45 0.33
N CYS A 167 8.37 -2.20 0.45
CA CYS A 167 8.44 -3.59 0.00
C CYS A 167 7.39 -4.50 0.69
N LEU A 168 7.09 -4.25 1.96
CA LEU A 168 6.02 -4.93 2.69
C LEU A 168 4.63 -4.46 2.24
N LEU A 169 4.47 -3.18 1.92
CA LEU A 169 3.20 -2.63 1.45
C LEU A 169 2.82 -3.10 0.04
N ASP A 170 3.78 -3.41 -0.84
CA ASP A 170 3.49 -3.81 -2.23
C ASP A 170 2.57 -5.03 -2.33
N ASP A 171 2.62 -5.96 -1.35
CA ASP A 171 1.75 -7.14 -1.33
C ASP A 171 0.37 -6.87 -0.70
N ILE A 172 0.24 -5.77 0.03
CA ILE A 172 -0.94 -5.42 0.84
C ILE A 172 -1.81 -4.39 0.11
N CYS A 173 -1.17 -3.38 -0.49
CA CYS A 173 -1.83 -2.27 -1.14
C CYS A 173 -2.33 -2.72 -2.52
N LYS A 174 -3.64 -2.91 -2.62
CA LYS A 174 -4.30 -3.20 -3.90
C LYS A 174 -4.86 -1.90 -4.47
N ASP A 175 -4.72 -1.73 -5.78
CA ASP A 175 -5.37 -0.63 -6.47
C ASP A 175 -6.89 -0.72 -6.27
N PRO A 176 -7.55 0.39 -5.90
CA PRO A 176 -8.99 0.38 -5.75
C PRO A 176 -9.70 0.09 -7.08
N CYS A 177 -10.82 -0.63 -7.01
CA CYS A 177 -11.54 -1.15 -8.17
C CYS A 177 -11.96 -0.08 -9.19
N GLY A 178 -12.06 1.19 -8.78
CA GLY A 178 -12.37 2.31 -9.67
C GLY A 178 -11.24 2.68 -10.63
N ILE A 179 -9.97 2.41 -10.29
CA ILE A 179 -8.82 2.90 -11.07
C ILE A 179 -8.85 2.39 -12.51
N GLU A 180 -9.03 1.08 -12.73
CA GLU A 180 -9.06 0.51 -14.07
C GLU A 180 -10.20 1.07 -14.94
N MET A 181 -11.36 1.35 -14.31
CA MET A 181 -12.46 2.02 -14.98
C MET A 181 -12.07 3.44 -15.41
N TRP A 182 -11.41 4.21 -14.54
CA TRP A 182 -10.98 5.57 -14.85
C TRP A 182 -9.86 5.62 -15.88
N LYS A 183 -8.91 4.68 -15.85
CA LYS A 183 -7.88 4.51 -16.88
C LYS A 183 -8.52 4.31 -18.25
N THR A 184 -9.50 3.42 -18.33
CA THR A 184 -10.20 3.10 -19.58
C THR A 184 -11.02 4.28 -20.09
N LEU A 185 -11.75 4.97 -19.20
CA LEU A 185 -12.64 6.08 -19.59
C LEU A 185 -11.87 7.33 -20.01
N PHE A 186 -10.77 7.66 -19.34
CA PHE A 186 -10.09 8.95 -19.51
C PHE A 186 -8.65 8.85 -20.03
N ASN A 187 -8.16 7.65 -20.32
CA ASN A 187 -6.79 7.39 -20.78
C ASN A 187 -5.73 8.03 -19.84
N ILE A 188 -5.87 7.81 -18.54
CA ILE A 188 -4.99 8.36 -17.48
C ILE A 188 -3.85 7.38 -17.20
N ASP A 189 -2.61 7.87 -17.19
CA ASP A 189 -1.42 7.09 -16.84
C ASP A 189 -1.29 6.85 -15.32
N ASP A 190 -0.62 5.76 -14.93
CA ASP A 190 -0.37 5.42 -13.52
C ASP A 190 0.33 6.54 -12.74
N ASN A 191 1.26 7.25 -13.38
CA ASN A 191 1.98 8.37 -12.78
C ASN A 191 1.06 9.54 -12.38
N ASP A 192 -0.09 9.67 -13.04
CA ASP A 192 -1.04 10.74 -12.76
C ASP A 192 -1.99 10.36 -11.62
N PHE A 193 -2.29 9.07 -11.41
CA PHE A 193 -3.08 8.64 -10.25
C PHE A 193 -2.42 8.99 -8.93
N SER A 194 -1.09 8.84 -8.82
CA SER A 194 -0.36 9.26 -7.61
C SER A 194 -0.63 10.72 -7.24
N LYS A 195 -0.65 11.60 -8.25
CA LYS A 195 -0.93 13.04 -8.07
C LYS A 195 -2.41 13.29 -7.77
N ILE A 196 -3.32 12.56 -8.40
CA ILE A 196 -4.75 12.59 -8.09
C ILE A 196 -4.99 12.21 -6.62
N TRP A 197 -4.36 11.13 -6.12
CA TRP A 197 -4.45 10.72 -4.71
C TRP A 197 -3.95 11.80 -3.75
N CYS A 198 -2.89 12.52 -4.12
CA CYS A 198 -2.40 13.65 -3.34
C CYS A 198 -3.42 14.80 -3.26
N ASN A 199 -4.25 15.00 -4.29
CA ASN A 199 -5.33 15.99 -4.28
C ASN A 199 -6.53 15.58 -3.42
N VAL A 200 -6.80 14.27 -3.32
CA VAL A 200 -7.86 13.74 -2.45
C VAL A 200 -7.52 14.01 -0.99
N ASN A 201 -6.33 13.61 -0.54
CA ASN A 201 -5.94 13.63 0.87
C ASN A 201 -5.08 14.85 1.25
N LEU A 202 -5.66 16.04 1.13
CA LEU A 202 -5.01 17.27 1.59
C LEU A 202 -5.40 17.57 3.04
N PHE A 203 -4.43 17.66 3.95
CA PHE A 203 -4.67 17.79 5.40
C PHE A 203 -5.56 18.99 5.81
N TRP A 204 -5.58 20.06 5.01
CA TRP A 204 -6.34 21.27 5.28
C TRP A 204 -7.72 21.26 4.61
N LYS A 205 -8.01 20.28 3.75
CA LYS A 205 -9.28 20.16 3.06
C LYS A 205 -10.36 19.65 4.05
N PRO A 206 -11.62 20.12 3.97
CA PRO A 206 -12.66 19.63 4.86
C PRO A 206 -12.85 18.11 4.70
N ALA A 207 -13.02 17.39 5.82
CA ALA A 207 -13.15 15.93 5.82
C ALA A 207 -14.23 15.40 4.86
N LYS A 208 -15.37 16.09 4.77
CA LYS A 208 -16.46 15.74 3.85
C LYS A 208 -16.11 15.89 2.35
N PHE A 209 -15.17 16.77 2.01
CA PHE A 209 -14.68 16.89 0.63
C PHE A 209 -13.67 15.77 0.34
N ILE A 210 -12.82 15.44 1.31
CA ILE A 210 -11.90 14.29 1.22
C ILE A 210 -12.71 13.01 1.02
N GLU A 211 -13.72 12.78 1.85
CA GLU A 211 -14.59 11.60 1.78
C GLU A 211 -15.29 11.49 0.42
N LEU A 212 -15.85 12.59 -0.10
CA LEU A 212 -16.52 12.57 -1.40
C LEU A 212 -15.54 12.24 -2.53
N ASP A 213 -14.41 12.94 -2.60
CA ASP A 213 -13.42 12.71 -3.65
C ASP A 213 -12.83 11.31 -3.57
N TYR A 214 -12.62 10.79 -2.35
CA TYR A 214 -12.23 9.40 -2.11
C TYR A 214 -13.27 8.44 -2.69
N LYS A 215 -14.57 8.66 -2.42
CA LYS A 215 -15.65 7.80 -2.94
C LYS A 215 -15.82 7.86 -4.45
N ILE A 216 -15.57 9.02 -5.05
CA ILE A 216 -15.55 9.19 -6.51
C ILE A 216 -14.40 8.37 -7.10
N LEU A 217 -13.18 8.53 -6.59
CA LEU A 217 -12.01 7.84 -7.13
C LEU A 217 -12.09 6.31 -6.96
N HIS A 218 -12.69 5.84 -5.86
CA HIS A 218 -12.98 4.41 -5.65
C HIS A 218 -14.17 3.88 -6.46
N ASN A 219 -14.91 4.76 -7.15
CA ASN A 219 -16.22 4.44 -7.73
C ASN A 219 -17.15 3.73 -6.72
N CYS A 220 -17.18 4.18 -5.47
CA CYS A 220 -18.00 3.59 -4.41
C CYS A 220 -19.10 4.52 -3.90
N LEU A 221 -19.24 5.71 -4.49
CA LEU A 221 -20.41 6.55 -4.25
C LEU A 221 -21.67 5.88 -4.82
N PHE A 222 -22.76 5.88 -4.05
CA PHE A 222 -24.04 5.31 -4.46
C PHE A 222 -24.78 6.25 -5.43
N THR A 223 -24.98 5.77 -6.65
CA THR A 223 -25.80 6.41 -7.68
C THR A 223 -27.11 5.62 -7.88
N LYS A 224 -28.10 6.16 -8.60
CA LYS A 224 -29.36 5.44 -8.86
C LYS A 224 -29.15 4.11 -9.57
N SER A 225 -28.19 4.02 -10.50
CA SER A 225 -27.78 2.74 -11.10
C SER A 225 -27.33 1.71 -10.07
N LYS A 226 -26.62 2.13 -9.02
CA LYS A 226 -26.22 1.23 -7.93
C LYS A 226 -27.39 0.91 -6.99
N TYR A 227 -28.28 1.87 -6.72
CA TYR A 227 -29.48 1.64 -5.93
C TYR A 227 -30.43 0.63 -6.58
N LYS A 228 -30.64 0.71 -7.90
CA LYS A 228 -31.40 -0.28 -8.67
C LYS A 228 -30.79 -1.67 -8.58
N ARG A 229 -29.47 -1.77 -8.80
CA ARG A 229 -28.74 -3.05 -8.70
C ARG A 229 -28.86 -3.76 -7.36
N ILE A 230 -29.00 -3.02 -6.26
CA ILE A 230 -29.17 -3.60 -4.92
C ILE A 230 -30.65 -3.71 -4.50
N GLY A 231 -31.60 -3.38 -5.37
CA GLY A 231 -33.03 -3.46 -5.11
C GLY A 231 -33.59 -2.37 -4.20
N TRP A 232 -32.91 -1.23 -4.06
CA TRP A 232 -33.40 -0.09 -3.27
C TRP A 232 -34.21 0.92 -4.10
N SER A 233 -34.01 0.95 -5.42
CA SER A 233 -34.78 1.81 -6.34
C SER A 233 -35.36 0.95 -7.46
N ASP A 234 -36.57 1.28 -7.91
CA ASP A 234 -37.23 0.59 -9.03
C ASP A 234 -36.62 0.99 -10.39
N ASP A 235 -36.10 2.21 -10.46
CA ASP A 235 -35.43 2.79 -11.63
C ASP A 235 -33.99 3.23 -11.32
N ASP A 236 -33.24 3.49 -12.38
CA ASP A 236 -31.86 4.00 -12.39
C ASP A 236 -31.75 5.41 -12.98
N LEU A 237 -32.89 6.10 -13.16
CA LEU A 237 -32.93 7.44 -13.73
C LEU A 237 -32.40 8.46 -12.71
N CYS A 238 -31.77 9.51 -13.20
CA CYS A 238 -31.28 10.61 -12.38
C CYS A 238 -32.44 11.36 -11.71
N ASP A 239 -32.42 11.45 -10.39
CA ASP A 239 -33.46 12.17 -9.63
C ASP A 239 -33.44 13.69 -9.90
N VAL A 240 -32.41 14.20 -10.57
CA VAL A 240 -32.25 15.62 -10.89
C VAL A 240 -32.86 15.97 -12.25
N CYS A 241 -32.48 15.28 -13.33
CA CYS A 241 -33.00 15.55 -14.68
C CYS A 241 -34.18 14.65 -15.08
N GLY A 242 -34.31 13.46 -14.47
CA GLY A 242 -35.37 12.50 -14.76
C GLY A 242 -35.28 11.78 -16.11
N SER A 243 -34.26 12.05 -16.93
CA SER A 243 -34.18 11.57 -18.32
C SER A 243 -33.15 10.45 -18.55
N GLU A 244 -31.99 10.55 -17.93
CA GLU A 244 -30.83 9.68 -18.20
C GLU A 244 -30.48 8.80 -17.00
N ILE A 245 -29.74 7.72 -17.25
CA ILE A 245 -29.25 6.81 -16.21
C ILE A 245 -28.21 7.53 -15.33
N GLU A 246 -28.39 7.49 -14.01
CA GLU A 246 -27.46 8.12 -13.08
C GLU A 246 -26.29 7.19 -12.71
N ASP A 247 -25.19 7.35 -13.44
CA ASP A 247 -23.87 6.92 -12.99
C ASP A 247 -23.03 8.12 -12.47
N LEU A 248 -21.77 7.87 -12.12
CA LEU A 248 -20.89 8.94 -11.62
C LEU A 248 -20.60 10.02 -12.66
N VAL A 249 -20.48 9.63 -13.93
CA VAL A 249 -20.15 10.56 -15.03
C VAL A 249 -21.37 11.44 -15.29
N HIS A 250 -22.56 10.86 -15.40
CA HIS A 250 -23.80 11.62 -15.51
C HIS A 250 -24.00 12.56 -14.33
N MET A 251 -23.86 12.07 -13.09
CA MET A 251 -24.13 12.86 -11.89
C MET A 251 -23.23 14.10 -11.77
N PHE A 252 -21.98 14.06 -12.26
CA PHE A 252 -21.03 15.18 -12.13
C PHE A 252 -20.76 15.96 -13.42
N ILE A 253 -21.01 15.36 -14.58
CA ILE A 253 -20.57 15.87 -15.88
C ILE A 253 -21.74 15.93 -16.87
N ASN A 254 -22.41 14.81 -17.16
CA ASN A 254 -23.33 14.75 -18.32
C ASN A 254 -24.78 15.12 -18.00
N CYS A 255 -25.11 15.49 -16.77
CA CYS A 255 -26.47 15.88 -16.42
C CYS A 255 -26.81 17.26 -16.98
N ASP A 256 -27.86 17.36 -17.80
CA ASP A 256 -28.30 18.60 -18.45
C ASP A 256 -28.57 19.74 -17.45
N GLU A 257 -28.99 19.38 -16.24
CA GLU A 257 -29.23 20.30 -15.11
C GLU A 257 -27.93 20.91 -14.54
N LEU A 258 -26.77 20.55 -15.06
CA LEU A 258 -25.46 21.13 -14.74
C LEU A 258 -24.96 22.13 -15.77
N LEU A 259 -25.61 22.30 -16.92
CA LEU A 259 -25.11 23.13 -18.02
C LEU A 259 -24.81 24.58 -17.60
N GLU A 260 -25.75 25.24 -16.92
CA GLU A 260 -25.54 26.60 -16.39
C GLU A 260 -24.34 26.65 -15.42
N PHE A 261 -24.22 25.63 -14.57
CA PHE A 261 -23.16 25.56 -13.58
C PHE A 261 -21.78 25.31 -14.21
N HIS A 262 -21.68 24.44 -15.21
CA HIS A 262 -20.44 24.19 -15.93
C HIS A 262 -20.00 25.39 -16.77
N ASN A 263 -20.94 26.12 -17.37
CA ASN A 263 -20.65 27.40 -18.03
C ASN A 263 -20.07 28.41 -17.02
N TYR A 264 -20.69 28.51 -15.83
CA TYR A 264 -20.16 29.35 -14.76
C TYR A 264 -18.75 28.92 -14.30
N LEU A 265 -18.49 27.62 -14.11
CA LEU A 265 -17.15 27.13 -13.78
C LEU A 265 -16.14 27.44 -14.90
N SER A 266 -16.55 27.33 -16.16
CA SER A 266 -15.69 27.65 -17.31
C SER A 266 -15.27 29.12 -17.30
N GLU A 267 -16.19 30.04 -17.00
CA GLU A 267 -15.86 31.46 -16.83
C GLU A 267 -14.86 31.70 -15.68
N LEU A 268 -14.96 30.96 -14.58
CA LEU A 268 -13.99 31.03 -13.49
C LEU A 268 -12.62 30.51 -13.92
N PHE A 269 -12.56 29.43 -14.70
CA PHE A 269 -11.29 28.90 -15.22
C PHE A 269 -10.60 29.86 -16.17
N VAL A 270 -11.34 30.54 -17.07
CA VAL A 270 -10.77 31.58 -17.93
C VAL A 270 -10.05 32.64 -17.10
N LYS A 271 -10.65 33.09 -16.00
CA LYS A 271 -10.03 34.06 -15.08
C LYS A 271 -8.83 33.46 -14.35
N LEU A 272 -8.98 32.26 -13.77
CA LEU A 272 -7.93 31.60 -12.99
C LEU A 272 -6.69 31.23 -13.82
N PHE A 273 -6.84 31.11 -15.13
CA PHE A 273 -5.76 30.75 -16.05
C PHE A 273 -5.31 31.92 -16.94
N GLU A 274 -5.78 33.14 -16.71
CA GLU A 274 -5.46 34.35 -17.50
C GLU A 274 -3.94 34.59 -17.62
N ASN A 275 -3.19 34.30 -16.55
CA ASN A 275 -1.72 34.48 -16.50
C ASN A 275 -0.93 33.20 -16.82
N CYS A 276 -1.58 32.17 -17.37
CA CYS A 276 -0.90 30.91 -17.64
C CYS A 276 -0.12 30.97 -18.97
N ASP A 277 1.20 30.76 -18.91
CA ASP A 277 2.11 30.72 -20.06
C ASP A 277 1.90 29.51 -21.02
N SER A 278 0.82 28.71 -20.90
CA SER A 278 0.74 27.40 -21.58
C SER A 278 -0.40 27.25 -22.60
N ASP A 279 -0.08 26.62 -23.74
CA ASP A 279 -1.02 26.12 -24.77
C ASP A 279 -2.01 25.04 -24.26
N ARG A 280 -1.93 24.63 -22.98
CA ARG A 280 -2.75 23.56 -22.37
C ARG A 280 -4.15 24.02 -21.95
N ILE A 281 -4.50 25.29 -22.18
CA ILE A 281 -5.84 25.83 -21.89
C ILE A 281 -6.92 25.13 -22.73
N SER A 282 -6.58 24.59 -23.90
CA SER A 282 -7.49 23.80 -24.74
C SER A 282 -7.96 22.48 -24.09
N GLY A 283 -7.31 22.01 -23.01
CA GLY A 283 -7.67 20.81 -22.24
C GLY A 283 -8.40 21.06 -20.92
N VAL A 284 -8.66 22.33 -20.56
CA VAL A 284 -9.28 22.73 -19.28
C VAL A 284 -10.77 22.37 -19.17
N GLN A 285 -11.40 21.95 -20.27
CA GLN A 285 -12.78 21.44 -20.29
C GLN A 285 -12.87 19.90 -20.27
N SER A 286 -11.79 19.22 -19.91
CA SER A 286 -11.79 17.77 -19.85
C SER A 286 -12.60 17.26 -18.65
N GLU A 287 -13.46 16.29 -18.90
CA GLU A 287 -14.32 15.61 -17.91
C GLU A 287 -13.54 15.12 -16.68
N HIS A 288 -12.30 14.65 -16.89
CA HIS A 288 -11.42 14.20 -15.82
C HIS A 288 -11.07 15.33 -14.83
N LEU A 289 -10.96 16.58 -15.29
CA LEU A 289 -10.65 17.73 -14.43
C LEU A 289 -11.78 17.96 -13.43
N LEU A 290 -13.03 17.88 -13.90
CA LEU A 290 -14.21 18.06 -13.07
C LEU A 290 -14.30 16.99 -11.97
N LEU A 291 -13.88 15.76 -12.27
CA LEU A 291 -13.88 14.65 -11.31
C LEU A 291 -12.68 14.65 -10.35
N PHE A 292 -11.47 14.93 -10.84
CA PHE A 292 -10.23 14.66 -10.09
C PHE A 292 -9.39 15.90 -9.75
N GLY A 293 -9.66 17.04 -10.38
CA GLY A 293 -8.84 18.24 -10.24
C GLY A 293 -7.57 18.23 -11.11
N LEU A 294 -6.83 19.32 -11.05
CA LEU A 294 -5.52 19.47 -11.69
C LEU A 294 -4.51 18.52 -11.04
N ASN A 295 -3.99 17.60 -11.83
CA ASN A 295 -2.91 16.69 -11.43
C ASN A 295 -1.53 17.15 -11.94
N TRP A 296 -1.41 18.35 -12.51
CA TRP A 296 -0.13 18.97 -12.89
C TRP A 296 0.03 20.37 -12.32
N LYS A 297 1.27 20.85 -12.26
CA LYS A 297 1.58 22.23 -11.88
C LYS A 297 1.54 23.15 -13.10
N MET A 298 0.92 24.31 -12.95
CA MET A 298 0.87 25.35 -13.97
C MET A 298 1.51 26.62 -13.38
N LYS A 299 2.43 27.22 -14.12
CA LYS A 299 3.06 28.48 -13.73
C LYS A 299 2.01 29.60 -13.82
N GLY A 300 1.98 30.50 -12.84
CA GLY A 300 1.02 31.61 -12.77
C GLY A 300 -0.40 31.18 -12.36
N VAL A 301 -0.55 29.96 -11.85
CA VAL A 301 -1.85 29.39 -11.44
C VAL A 301 -1.74 28.83 -10.04
N ASN A 302 -2.69 29.21 -9.18
CA ASN A 302 -2.83 28.60 -7.86
C ASN A 302 -3.52 27.23 -7.94
N ASP A 303 -2.77 26.18 -8.23
CA ASP A 303 -3.28 24.81 -8.35
C ASP A 303 -3.99 24.32 -7.07
N SER A 304 -3.55 24.77 -5.89
CA SER A 304 -4.17 24.43 -4.62
C SER A 304 -5.58 25.01 -4.51
N PHE A 305 -5.75 26.27 -4.90
CA PHE A 305 -7.06 26.92 -4.93
C PHE A 305 -7.98 26.30 -5.97
N VAL A 306 -7.49 26.01 -7.18
CA VAL A 306 -8.30 25.37 -8.24
C VAL A 306 -8.79 24.00 -7.79
N ASN A 307 -7.93 23.17 -7.19
CA ASN A 307 -8.34 21.86 -6.68
C ASN A 307 -9.34 21.96 -5.53
N PHE A 308 -9.18 22.96 -4.67
CA PHE A 308 -10.16 23.26 -3.61
C PHE A 308 -11.52 23.70 -4.19
N LEU A 309 -11.50 24.56 -5.20
CA LEU A 309 -12.68 25.03 -5.93
C LEU A 309 -13.43 23.86 -6.57
N LEU A 310 -12.73 23.00 -7.29
CA LEU A 310 -13.29 21.80 -7.93
C LEU A 310 -13.87 20.81 -6.92
N SER A 311 -13.20 20.62 -5.78
CA SER A 311 -13.73 19.79 -4.68
C SER A 311 -15.02 20.39 -4.10
N THR A 312 -15.08 21.73 -4.01
CA THR A 312 -16.28 22.45 -3.57
C THR A 312 -17.42 22.28 -4.57
N ALA A 313 -17.12 22.34 -5.88
CA ALA A 313 -18.09 22.11 -6.95
C ALA A 313 -18.70 20.71 -6.87
N ARG A 314 -17.87 19.66 -6.80
CA ARG A 314 -18.34 18.28 -6.61
C ARG A 314 -19.20 18.13 -5.36
N TYR A 315 -18.76 18.71 -4.23
CA TYR A 315 -19.55 18.68 -3.01
C TYR A 315 -20.92 19.34 -3.18
N CYS A 316 -21.00 20.49 -3.86
CA CYS A 316 -22.26 21.19 -4.10
C CYS A 316 -23.20 20.39 -5.01
N ILE A 317 -22.68 19.78 -6.08
CA ILE A 317 -23.43 18.89 -6.98
C ILE A 317 -24.02 17.73 -6.18
N PHE A 318 -23.18 16.99 -5.45
CA PHE A 318 -23.60 15.83 -4.66
C PHE A 318 -24.64 16.21 -3.60
N ARG A 319 -24.46 17.35 -2.92
CA ARG A 319 -25.41 17.84 -1.93
C ARG A 319 -26.73 18.27 -2.54
N ARG A 320 -26.74 18.97 -3.67
CA ARG A 320 -27.96 19.35 -4.41
C ARG A 320 -28.75 18.10 -4.78
N ARG A 321 -28.08 17.10 -5.38
CA ARG A 321 -28.68 15.81 -5.74
C ARG A 321 -29.34 15.13 -4.53
N ASN A 322 -28.64 15.03 -3.40
CA ASN A 322 -29.20 14.43 -2.19
C ASN A 322 -30.34 15.27 -1.57
N ILE A 323 -30.35 16.59 -1.72
CA ILE A 323 -31.47 17.43 -1.27
C ILE A 323 -32.73 17.07 -2.07
N ILE A 324 -32.61 16.97 -3.39
CA ILE A 324 -33.71 16.60 -4.29
C ILE A 324 -34.24 15.20 -3.98
N MET A 325 -33.35 14.22 -3.83
CA MET A 325 -33.72 12.85 -3.45
C MET A 325 -34.52 12.77 -2.14
N ASN A 326 -34.23 13.65 -1.19
CA ASN A 326 -34.93 13.70 0.09
C ASN A 326 -36.26 14.49 0.00
N GLY A 327 -36.80 14.69 -1.21
CA GLY A 327 -38.07 15.37 -1.47
C GLY A 327 -38.04 16.88 -1.21
N LYS A 328 -36.86 17.50 -1.15
CA LYS A 328 -36.73 18.95 -0.93
C LYS A 328 -36.59 19.70 -2.25
N THR A 329 -36.84 21.00 -2.20
CA THR A 329 -36.77 21.89 -3.36
C THR A 329 -35.38 21.91 -3.99
N ASN A 330 -35.35 21.89 -5.33
CA ASN A 330 -34.13 22.09 -6.10
C ASN A 330 -33.49 23.45 -5.75
N VAL A 331 -32.18 23.46 -5.52
CA VAL A 331 -31.42 24.64 -5.10
C VAL A 331 -30.62 25.17 -6.28
N ASN A 332 -30.58 26.48 -6.50
CA ASN A 332 -29.72 27.09 -7.50
C ASN A 332 -28.25 26.75 -7.20
N LEU A 333 -27.64 25.95 -8.08
CA LEU A 333 -26.33 25.35 -7.85
C LEU A 333 -25.21 26.39 -7.85
N VAL A 334 -25.29 27.41 -8.72
CA VAL A 334 -24.31 28.51 -8.79
C VAL A 334 -24.27 29.28 -7.47
N GLN A 335 -25.43 29.68 -6.93
CA GLN A 335 -25.50 30.41 -5.68
C GLN A 335 -25.06 29.55 -4.49
N PHE A 336 -25.47 28.28 -4.47
CA PHE A 336 -25.06 27.35 -3.43
C PHE A 336 -23.55 27.13 -3.40
N PHE A 337 -22.94 27.02 -4.59
CA PHE A 337 -21.50 26.94 -4.75
C PHE A 337 -20.79 28.23 -4.31
N LYS A 338 -21.24 29.41 -4.76
CA LYS A 338 -20.67 30.72 -4.36
C LYS A 338 -20.66 30.85 -2.83
N TYR A 339 -21.79 30.55 -2.19
CA TYR A 339 -21.91 30.60 -0.73
C TYR A 339 -20.96 29.61 -0.05
N THR A 340 -20.93 28.35 -0.51
CA THR A 340 -20.10 27.30 0.10
C THR A 340 -18.61 27.62 -0.04
N LEU A 341 -18.18 28.09 -1.22
CA LEU A 341 -16.79 28.48 -1.46
C LEU A 341 -16.38 29.63 -0.55
N LYS A 342 -17.18 30.70 -0.49
CA LYS A 342 -16.94 31.86 0.39
C LYS A 342 -16.84 31.44 1.86
N HIS A 343 -17.81 30.65 2.32
CA HIS A 343 -17.86 30.17 3.69
C HIS A 343 -16.57 29.44 4.08
N TYR A 344 -16.11 28.50 3.27
CA TYR A 344 -14.91 27.73 3.61
C TYR A 344 -13.62 28.55 3.51
N VAL A 345 -13.48 29.42 2.52
CA VAL A 345 -12.29 30.28 2.41
C VAL A 345 -12.21 31.23 3.61
N ILE A 346 -13.32 31.86 4.03
CA ILE A 346 -13.37 32.71 5.22
C ILE A 346 -13.09 31.88 6.49
N TYR A 347 -13.68 30.68 6.59
CA TYR A 347 -13.40 29.77 7.70
C TYR A 347 -11.90 29.45 7.79
N PHE A 348 -11.24 29.16 6.67
CA PHE A 348 -9.80 28.90 6.65
C PHE A 348 -8.98 30.12 6.96
N TYR A 349 -9.40 31.31 6.54
CA TYR A 349 -8.74 32.56 6.92
C TYR A 349 -8.75 32.74 8.45
N VAL A 350 -9.92 32.64 9.08
CA VAL A 350 -10.07 32.75 10.54
C VAL A 350 -9.28 31.65 11.26
N TYR A 351 -9.40 30.39 10.80
CA TYR A 351 -8.72 29.27 11.42
C TYR A 351 -7.19 29.36 11.28
N MET A 352 -6.68 29.49 10.06
CA MET A 352 -5.24 29.48 9.80
C MET A 352 -4.59 30.78 10.24
N CYS A 353 -5.10 31.94 9.85
CA CYS A 353 -4.46 33.23 10.09
C CYS A 353 -4.70 33.70 11.53
N GLN A 354 -5.96 33.78 11.97
CA GLN A 354 -6.29 34.41 13.26
C GLN A 354 -6.04 33.47 14.46
N LYS A 355 -6.37 32.17 14.36
CA LYS A 355 -6.19 31.23 15.47
C LYS A 355 -4.81 30.58 15.52
N HIS A 356 -4.28 30.15 14.38
CA HIS A 356 -3.06 29.35 14.31
C HIS A 356 -1.82 30.09 13.80
N LYS A 357 -1.94 31.38 13.44
CA LYS A 357 -0.84 32.22 12.94
C LYS A 357 -0.11 31.62 11.72
N MET A 358 -0.84 30.90 10.87
CA MET A 358 -0.37 30.24 9.65
C MET A 358 -0.68 31.07 8.39
N HIS A 359 -0.53 32.40 8.44
CA HIS A 359 -0.89 33.31 7.35
C HIS A 359 -0.18 32.97 6.03
N PHE A 360 1.14 32.69 6.08
CA PHE A 360 1.90 32.25 4.91
C PHE A 360 1.30 31.00 4.21
N LEU A 361 0.76 30.04 4.99
CA LEU A 361 0.13 28.87 4.40
C LEU A 361 -1.18 29.24 3.72
N PHE A 362 -2.00 30.09 4.34
CA PHE A 362 -3.24 30.59 3.75
C PHE A 362 -2.96 31.36 2.45
N GLU A 363 -1.99 32.29 2.48
CA GLU A 363 -1.57 33.06 1.31
C GLU A 363 -1.17 32.12 0.16
N LYS A 364 -0.27 31.18 0.42
CA LYS A 364 0.17 30.19 -0.57
C LYS A 364 -0.97 29.36 -1.15
N LYS A 365 -1.98 29.02 -0.33
CA LYS A 365 -3.07 28.10 -0.73
C LYS A 365 -4.26 28.78 -1.38
N PHE A 366 -4.53 30.04 -1.05
CA PHE A 366 -5.76 30.73 -1.44
C PHE A 366 -5.54 32.08 -2.11
N LEU A 367 -4.41 32.77 -1.91
CA LEU A 367 -4.23 34.15 -2.39
C LEU A 367 -3.17 34.29 -3.50
N LEU A 368 -2.06 33.56 -3.38
CA LEU A 368 -0.95 33.62 -4.34
C LEU A 368 -1.48 33.34 -5.75
N ASP A 369 -1.16 34.22 -6.71
CA ASP A 369 -1.62 34.13 -8.11
C ASP A 369 -3.15 33.91 -8.26
N ASN A 370 -3.96 34.41 -7.33
CA ASN A 370 -5.41 34.23 -7.35
C ASN A 370 -6.15 35.52 -7.80
N PRO A 371 -6.79 35.52 -8.98
CA PRO A 371 -7.59 36.65 -9.45
C PRO A 371 -8.98 36.74 -8.78
N LEU A 372 -9.48 35.67 -8.17
CA LEU A 372 -10.84 35.57 -7.63
C LEU A 372 -10.93 35.90 -6.14
N VAL A 373 -9.85 35.72 -5.38
CA VAL A 373 -9.82 35.92 -3.93
C VAL A 373 -8.62 36.79 -3.59
N LYS A 374 -8.85 37.85 -2.83
CA LYS A 374 -7.80 38.75 -2.33
C LYS A 374 -8.06 39.11 -0.87
N GLU A 375 -6.98 39.39 -0.15
CA GLU A 375 -7.03 39.99 1.18
C GLU A 375 -6.79 41.51 1.04
N VAL A 376 -7.68 42.31 1.61
CA VAL A 376 -7.59 43.77 1.65
C VAL A 376 -8.01 44.22 3.04
N ASP A 377 -7.17 44.95 3.74
CA ASP A 377 -7.44 45.47 5.09
C ASP A 377 -7.94 44.40 6.08
N ASP A 378 -7.27 43.23 6.10
CA ASP A 378 -7.62 42.04 6.91
C ASP A 378 -9.00 41.40 6.60
N ASP A 379 -9.62 41.78 5.46
CA ASP A 379 -10.86 41.19 4.96
C ASP A 379 -10.64 40.41 3.66
N ILE A 380 -11.36 39.29 3.52
CA ILE A 380 -11.33 38.45 2.32
C ILE A 380 -12.39 38.92 1.32
N ILE A 381 -11.93 39.42 0.18
CA ILE A 381 -12.76 39.92 -0.92
C ILE A 381 -12.82 38.88 -2.04
N PHE A 382 -14.02 38.66 -2.57
CA PHE A 382 -14.30 37.71 -3.65
C PHE A 382 -14.77 38.41 -4.92
N LYS A 383 -14.27 37.98 -6.07
CA LYS A 383 -14.70 38.38 -7.41
C LYS A 383 -15.40 37.22 -8.15
N LEU A 384 -16.48 36.69 -7.56
CA LEU A 384 -17.19 35.46 -7.99
C LEU A 384 -18.46 35.71 -8.80
#